data_AF-A0A0R2MIB1-F1
#
_entry.id   AF-A0A0R2MIB1-F1
#
_cell.length_a   1.000
_cell.length_b   1.000
_cell.length_c   1.000
_cell.angle_alpha   90.00
_cell.angle_beta   90.00
_cell.angle_gamma   90.00
#
_symmetry.space_group_name_H-M   'P 1'
#
loop_
_entity.id
_entity.type
_entity.pdbx_description
1 polymer ?
#
loop_
_entity_poly.entity_id
_entity_poly.type
_entity_poly.pdbx_seq_one_letter_code
_entity_poly.pdbx_strand_id
1 'polypeptide(L)'
;MTVLWNSIQSVLVVVLIMILGYVLRRTGWFDDQFAGTISKFIKNIALPASIFVSVLGRLTRGQLASFAGYLAYAFVAVIIGYLIAFALVRIMKIRPGRKGIFINAIVNANTIFIGLPLNMALFGEKSMTYFLVYYVVNTVSTWAFGVFLISNDDPTKPKEKTHNKIDWKKVIPMPLVGFLVALVFLLLNVNPTKISFIGSTLTYVGNLVTPLSLIYIGIVLADAGLKSIRFDRDTIVALVGRFVLSPVVMVLVLMAVGNMGVSMPTLASQTLIVQSATPMLAVLPILANEAHGDVEYATNIVTTSTVLFIVVVPVLMTLIQYI
;
A
#
# COMPACT_ATOMS: atom_id res chain seq x y z
N MET A 1 17.26 -19.46 9.65
CA MET A 1 16.19 -20.10 10.46
C MET A 1 15.44 -19.09 11.34
N THR A 2 16.13 -18.25 12.12
CA THR A 2 15.50 -17.25 13.03
C THR A 2 14.64 -16.20 12.31
N VAL A 3 15.09 -15.67 11.17
CA VAL A 3 14.33 -14.63 10.45
C VAL A 3 13.08 -15.17 9.76
N LEU A 4 13.14 -16.37 9.17
CA LEU A 4 11.96 -17.04 8.64
C LEU A 4 10.93 -17.28 9.76
N TRP A 5 11.38 -17.77 10.91
CA TRP A 5 10.51 -18.01 12.07
C TRP A 5 9.85 -16.73 12.57
N ASN A 6 10.63 -15.67 12.78
CA ASN A 6 10.10 -14.37 13.22
C ASN A 6 9.12 -13.79 12.20
N SER A 7 9.41 -13.92 10.89
CA SER A 7 8.52 -13.44 9.83
C SER A 7 7.19 -14.20 9.81
N ILE A 8 7.23 -15.52 10.01
CA ILE A 8 6.01 -16.35 10.14
C ILE A 8 5.20 -15.89 11.35
N GLN A 9 5.82 -15.68 12.51
CA GLN A 9 5.12 -15.19 13.70
C GLN A 9 4.45 -13.83 13.46
N SER A 10 5.16 -12.88 12.85
CA SER A 10 4.61 -11.56 12.50
C SER A 10 3.43 -11.66 11.53
N VAL A 11 3.52 -12.54 10.52
CA VAL A 11 2.43 -12.80 9.57
C VAL A 11 1.25 -13.50 10.26
N LEU A 12 1.49 -14.43 11.18
CA LEU A 12 0.44 -15.11 11.94
C LEU A 12 -0.37 -14.12 12.77
N VAL A 13 0.27 -13.16 13.44
CA VAL A 13 -0.44 -12.09 14.18
C VAL A 13 -1.37 -11.32 13.24
N VAL A 14 -0.87 -10.94 12.06
CA VAL A 14 -1.65 -10.24 11.02
C VAL A 14 -2.85 -11.09 10.58
N VAL A 15 -2.62 -12.37 10.28
CA VAL A 15 -3.65 -13.31 9.82
C VAL A 15 -4.72 -13.57 10.88
N LEU A 16 -4.34 -13.73 12.15
CA LEU A 16 -5.30 -13.98 13.23
C LEU A 16 -6.27 -12.81 13.43
N ILE A 17 -5.78 -11.57 13.35
CA ILE A 17 -6.65 -10.38 13.44
C ILE A 17 -7.53 -10.24 12.20
N MET A 18 -7.02 -10.59 11.01
CA MET A 18 -7.84 -10.66 9.80
C MET A 18 -8.94 -11.72 9.91
N ILE A 19 -8.64 -12.91 10.43
CA ILE A 19 -9.62 -13.97 10.67
C ILE A 19 -10.69 -13.49 11.66
N LEU A 20 -10.30 -12.76 12.72
CA LEU A 20 -11.27 -12.18 13.65
C LEU A 20 -12.26 -11.26 12.92
N GLY A 21 -11.76 -10.33 12.10
CA GLY A 21 -12.62 -9.44 11.30
C GLY A 21 -13.52 -10.20 10.32
N TYR A 22 -12.97 -11.25 9.68
CA TYR A 22 -13.72 -12.13 8.78
C TYR A 22 -14.85 -12.86 9.51
N VAL A 23 -14.57 -13.50 10.65
CA VAL A 23 -15.55 -14.26 11.42
C VAL A 23 -16.66 -13.34 11.93
N LEU A 24 -16.31 -12.21 12.54
CA LEU A 24 -17.29 -11.24 13.05
C LEU A 24 -18.20 -10.68 11.96
N ARG A 25 -17.68 -10.52 10.74
CA ARG A 25 -18.50 -10.16 9.58
C ARG A 25 -19.44 -11.29 9.17
N ARG A 26 -18.94 -12.52 9.07
CA ARG A 26 -19.73 -13.69 8.63
C ARG A 26 -20.79 -14.11 9.64
N THR A 27 -20.58 -13.84 10.92
CA THR A 27 -21.58 -14.09 11.97
C THR A 27 -22.61 -12.96 12.10
N GLY A 28 -22.50 -11.91 11.29
CA GLY A 28 -23.41 -10.76 11.31
C GLY A 28 -23.20 -9.81 12.50
N TRP A 29 -22.09 -9.93 13.24
CA TRP A 29 -21.76 -8.98 14.31
C TRP A 29 -21.45 -7.59 13.76
N PHE A 30 -20.80 -7.54 12.60
CA PHE A 30 -20.58 -6.31 11.83
C PHE A 30 -21.62 -6.16 10.73
N ASP A 31 -22.32 -5.02 10.75
CA ASP A 31 -23.22 -4.62 9.67
C ASP A 31 -22.47 -4.22 8.38
N ASP A 32 -23.21 -4.02 7.30
CA ASP A 32 -22.67 -3.70 5.97
C ASP A 32 -21.98 -2.33 5.91
N GLN A 33 -22.29 -1.44 6.86
CA GLN A 33 -21.76 -0.07 6.88
C GLN A 33 -20.45 0.02 7.66
N PHE A 34 -20.21 -0.92 8.58
CA PHE A 34 -19.11 -0.88 9.52
C PHE A 34 -17.75 -0.83 8.83
N ALA A 35 -17.55 -1.60 7.75
CA ALA A 35 -16.32 -1.58 6.96
C ALA A 35 -16.01 -0.18 6.41
N GLY A 36 -17.03 0.50 5.87
CA GLY A 36 -16.93 1.85 5.35
C GLY A 36 -16.62 2.87 6.45
N THR A 37 -17.27 2.74 7.60
CA THR A 37 -17.08 3.61 8.78
C THR A 37 -15.67 3.48 9.35
N ILE A 38 -15.18 2.25 9.57
CA ILE A 38 -13.80 1.99 9.99
C ILE A 38 -12.82 2.59 8.99
N SER A 39 -13.00 2.34 7.68
CA SER A 39 -12.10 2.83 6.65
C SER A 39 -11.99 4.36 6.67
N LYS A 40 -13.13 5.06 6.83
CA LYS A 40 -13.17 6.53 6.95
C LYS A 40 -12.45 7.01 8.22
N PHE A 41 -12.71 6.39 9.37
CA PHE A 41 -12.05 6.73 10.62
C PHE A 41 -10.52 6.56 10.54
N ILE A 42 -10.05 5.42 10.01
CA ILE A 42 -8.63 5.14 9.85
C ILE A 42 -7.98 6.21 8.95
N LYS A 43 -8.52 6.42 7.75
CA LYS A 43 -7.89 7.30 6.75
C LYS A 43 -7.91 8.78 7.15
N ASN A 44 -8.98 9.23 7.81
CA ASN A 44 -9.18 10.66 8.06
C ASN A 44 -8.71 11.12 9.46
N ILE A 45 -8.57 10.20 10.41
CA ILE A 45 -8.26 10.54 11.81
C ILE A 45 -7.04 9.77 12.32
N ALA A 46 -7.15 8.44 12.38
CA ALA A 46 -6.14 7.61 13.05
C ALA A 46 -4.79 7.63 12.32
N LEU A 47 -4.81 7.47 11.00
CA LEU A 47 -3.60 7.44 10.19
C LEU A 47 -2.88 8.79 10.16
N PRO A 48 -3.54 9.93 9.90
CA PRO A 48 -2.89 11.24 10.03
C PRO A 48 -2.22 11.47 11.39
N ALA A 49 -2.87 11.07 12.50
CA ALA A 49 -2.28 11.15 13.84
C ALA A 49 -1.04 10.26 14.00
N SER A 50 -1.11 9.00 13.54
CA SER A 50 0.01 8.05 13.57
C SER A 50 1.22 8.56 12.78
N ILE A 51 0.98 9.10 11.58
CA ILE A 51 2.01 9.70 10.73
C ILE A 51 2.63 10.90 11.41
N PHE A 52 1.81 11.80 11.95
CA PHE A 52 2.27 13.03 12.60
C PHE A 52 3.20 12.75 13.78
N VAL A 53 2.79 11.83 14.67
CA VAL A 53 3.61 11.38 15.81
C VAL A 53 4.92 10.77 15.33
N SER A 54 4.87 9.94 14.30
CA SER A 54 6.04 9.22 13.82
C SER A 54 7.06 10.12 13.14
N VAL A 55 6.62 11.09 12.34
CA VAL A 55 7.51 12.07 11.71
C VAL A 55 8.21 12.92 12.78
N LEU A 56 7.44 13.52 13.69
CA LEU A 56 8.02 14.40 14.71
C LEU A 56 8.84 13.66 15.76
N GLY A 57 8.54 12.39 16.03
CA GLY A 57 9.30 11.57 16.97
C GLY A 57 10.60 10.99 16.41
N ARG A 58 10.74 10.86 15.09
CA ARG A 58 11.82 10.04 14.48
C ARG A 58 12.60 10.70 13.36
N LEU A 59 12.03 11.69 12.67
CA LEU A 59 12.70 12.38 11.58
C LEU A 59 13.37 13.65 12.12
N THR A 60 14.64 13.84 11.77
CA THR A 60 15.39 15.07 12.06
C THR A 60 15.63 15.85 10.77
N ARG A 61 15.90 17.16 10.89
CA ARG A 61 16.19 18.02 9.72
C ARG A 61 17.40 17.53 8.90
N GLY A 62 18.44 17.04 9.58
CA GLY A 62 19.64 16.52 8.92
C GLY A 62 19.37 15.27 8.07
N GLN A 63 18.25 14.56 8.31
CA GLN A 63 17.86 13.37 7.56
C GLN A 63 16.94 13.67 6.37
N LEU A 64 16.50 14.93 6.18
CA LEU A 64 15.57 15.30 5.11
C LEU A 64 16.17 15.05 3.71
N ALA A 65 17.46 15.28 3.52
CA ALA A 65 18.14 15.02 2.25
C ALA A 65 18.12 13.53 1.89
N SER A 66 18.49 12.66 2.83
CA SER A 66 18.40 11.21 2.65
C SER A 66 16.96 10.76 2.41
N PHE A 67 16.00 11.36 3.12
CA PHE A 67 14.57 11.09 2.95
C PHE A 67 14.07 11.44 1.55
N ALA A 68 14.51 12.57 0.99
CA ALA A 68 14.22 12.96 -0.39
C ALA A 68 14.82 11.97 -1.41
N GLY A 69 16.03 11.47 -1.14
CA GLY A 69 16.65 10.40 -1.93
C GLY A 69 15.78 9.14 -1.96
N TYR A 70 15.30 8.68 -0.82
CA TYR A 70 14.42 7.50 -0.75
C TYR A 70 13.12 7.69 -1.53
N LEU A 71 12.53 8.90 -1.50
CA LEU A 71 11.36 9.23 -2.32
C LEU A 71 11.68 9.11 -3.80
N ALA A 72 12.81 9.64 -4.25
CA ALA A 72 13.24 9.55 -5.64
C ALA A 72 13.40 8.09 -6.10
N TYR A 73 14.04 7.24 -5.28
CA TYR A 73 14.24 5.82 -5.61
C TYR A 73 12.90 5.08 -5.75
N ALA A 74 11.97 5.31 -4.82
CA ALA A 74 10.64 4.74 -4.89
C ALA A 74 9.86 5.25 -6.12
N PHE A 75 9.98 6.54 -6.47
CA PHE A 75 9.37 7.09 -7.69
C PHE A 75 9.93 6.43 -8.96
N VAL A 76 11.25 6.27 -9.06
CA VAL A 76 11.90 5.59 -10.20
C VAL A 76 11.38 4.17 -10.33
N ALA A 77 11.30 3.42 -9.22
CA ALA A 77 10.76 2.06 -9.23
C ALA A 77 9.30 2.01 -9.72
N VAL A 78 8.46 2.96 -9.27
CA VAL A 78 7.07 3.07 -9.73
C VAL A 78 6.97 3.42 -11.21
N ILE A 79 7.80 4.34 -11.71
CA ILE A 79 7.84 4.71 -13.13
C ILE A 79 8.21 3.50 -13.99
N ILE A 80 9.28 2.78 -13.61
CA ILE A 80 9.68 1.54 -14.31
C ILE A 80 8.56 0.51 -14.25
N GLY A 81 7.92 0.35 -13.09
CA GLY A 81 6.76 -0.52 -12.92
C GLY A 81 5.62 -0.19 -13.89
N TYR A 82 5.29 1.09 -14.05
CA TYR A 82 4.30 1.53 -15.04
C TYR A 82 4.71 1.21 -16.47
N LEU A 83 5.95 1.51 -16.86
CA LEU A 83 6.44 1.21 -18.21
C LEU A 83 6.30 -0.28 -18.54
N ILE A 84 6.68 -1.14 -17.60
CA ILE A 84 6.55 -2.58 -17.76
C ILE A 84 5.07 -3.00 -17.78
N ALA A 85 4.24 -2.47 -16.89
CA ALA A 85 2.81 -2.79 -16.86
C ALA A 85 2.10 -2.38 -18.17
N PHE A 86 2.44 -1.23 -18.75
CA PHE A 86 1.94 -0.81 -20.07
C PHE A 86 2.40 -1.75 -21.19
N ALA A 87 3.67 -2.17 -21.17
CA ALA A 87 4.18 -3.15 -22.13
C ALA A 87 3.43 -4.49 -22.00
N LEU A 88 3.24 -4.99 -20.77
CA LEU A 88 2.50 -6.21 -20.49
C LEU A 88 1.05 -6.14 -20.95
N VAL A 89 0.37 -5.00 -20.78
CA VAL A 89 -0.98 -4.80 -21.32
C VAL A 89 -1.04 -5.05 -22.84
N ARG A 90 -0.03 -4.57 -23.58
CA ARG A 90 0.06 -4.75 -25.04
C ARG A 90 0.43 -6.18 -25.44
N ILE A 91 1.47 -6.73 -24.81
CA ILE A 91 1.98 -8.09 -25.09
C ILE A 91 0.90 -9.14 -24.77
N MET A 92 0.23 -8.98 -23.63
CA MET A 92 -0.77 -9.94 -23.17
C MET A 92 -2.14 -9.72 -23.80
N LYS A 93 -2.32 -8.62 -24.54
CA LYS A 93 -3.59 -8.23 -25.19
C LYS A 93 -4.74 -8.16 -24.17
N ILE A 94 -4.49 -7.51 -23.03
CA ILE A 94 -5.49 -7.34 -21.96
C ILE A 94 -6.72 -6.63 -22.52
N ARG A 95 -7.91 -7.18 -22.24
CA ARG A 95 -9.18 -6.67 -22.75
C ARG A 95 -9.53 -5.27 -22.21
N PRO A 96 -10.26 -4.42 -22.98
CA PRO A 96 -10.80 -3.16 -22.46
C PRO A 96 -11.63 -3.36 -21.19
N GLY A 97 -11.66 -2.36 -20.31
CA GLY A 97 -12.28 -2.46 -18.99
C GLY A 97 -11.45 -3.21 -17.95
N ARG A 98 -10.34 -3.85 -18.35
CA ARG A 98 -9.43 -4.60 -17.48
C ARG A 98 -8.01 -4.03 -17.45
N LYS A 99 -7.60 -3.23 -18.43
CA LYS A 99 -6.22 -2.70 -18.57
C LYS A 99 -5.85 -1.77 -17.44
N GLY A 100 -6.72 -0.82 -17.11
CA GLY A 100 -6.48 0.14 -16.02
C GLY A 100 -6.34 -0.58 -14.68
N ILE A 101 -7.21 -1.58 -14.44
CA ILE A 101 -7.19 -2.43 -13.25
C ILE A 101 -5.89 -3.24 -13.21
N PHE A 102 -5.52 -3.88 -14.32
CA PHE A 102 -4.30 -4.68 -14.45
C PHE A 102 -3.03 -3.86 -14.19
N ILE A 103 -2.92 -2.64 -14.72
CA ILE A 103 -1.76 -1.78 -14.48
C ILE A 103 -1.66 -1.42 -13.00
N ASN A 104 -2.78 -1.03 -12.39
CA ASN A 104 -2.82 -0.72 -10.97
C ASN A 104 -2.50 -1.93 -10.11
N ALA A 105 -2.91 -3.12 -10.52
CA ALA A 105 -2.64 -4.36 -9.81
C ALA A 105 -1.14 -4.66 -9.70
N ILE A 106 -0.33 -4.24 -10.67
CA ILE A 106 1.12 -4.43 -10.66
C ILE A 106 1.80 -3.33 -9.83
N VAL A 107 1.49 -2.07 -10.16
CA VAL A 107 2.27 -0.92 -9.68
C VAL A 107 1.81 -0.42 -8.31
N ASN A 108 0.49 -0.45 -8.06
CA ASN A 108 -0.09 0.18 -6.89
C ASN A 108 -0.49 -0.84 -5.83
N ALA A 109 -0.20 -0.47 -4.60
CA ALA A 109 -0.13 -1.35 -3.45
C ALA A 109 -1.16 -0.99 -2.39
N ASN A 110 -1.64 -1.97 -1.63
CA ASN A 110 -2.40 -1.73 -0.41
C ASN A 110 -1.46 -1.47 0.78
N THR A 111 -0.76 -0.34 0.72
CA THR A 111 0.23 0.05 1.71
C THR A 111 -0.39 0.38 3.06
N ILE A 112 -1.57 1.00 3.09
CA ILE A 112 -2.18 1.42 4.37
C ILE A 112 -2.73 0.22 5.13
N PHE A 113 -3.61 -0.56 4.50
CA PHE A 113 -4.41 -1.51 5.26
C PHE A 113 -3.70 -2.85 5.47
N ILE A 114 -2.71 -3.16 4.64
CA ILE A 114 -1.91 -4.38 4.76
C ILE A 114 -0.43 -4.05 4.98
N GLY A 115 0.12 -3.16 4.15
CA GLY A 115 1.54 -2.82 4.20
C GLY A 115 2.00 -2.25 5.54
N LEU A 116 1.22 -1.37 6.17
CA LEU A 116 1.58 -0.74 7.44
C LEU A 116 1.52 -1.72 8.62
N PRO A 117 0.42 -2.46 8.86
CA PRO A 117 0.41 -3.51 9.86
C PRO A 117 1.57 -4.48 9.73
N LEU A 118 1.87 -4.93 8.50
CA LEU A 118 2.99 -5.82 8.26
C LEU A 118 4.32 -5.16 8.61
N ASN A 119 4.53 -3.93 8.15
CA ASN A 119 5.75 -3.18 8.39
C ASN A 119 6.03 -3.01 9.89
N MET A 120 4.97 -2.74 10.67
CA MET A 120 5.03 -2.64 12.12
C MET A 120 5.36 -4.00 12.77
N ALA A 121 4.75 -5.08 12.28
CA ALA A 121 4.98 -6.42 12.80
C ALA A 121 6.39 -6.97 12.48
N LEU A 122 6.98 -6.58 11.34
CA LEU A 122 8.30 -7.05 10.91
C LEU A 122 9.44 -6.20 11.47
N PHE A 123 9.28 -4.88 11.44
CA PHE A 123 10.37 -3.93 11.63
C PHE A 123 10.16 -2.99 12.83
N GLY A 124 9.01 -3.11 13.51
CA GLY A 124 8.61 -2.24 14.60
C GLY A 124 8.37 -0.81 14.14
N GLU A 125 8.19 0.09 15.08
CA GLU A 125 7.85 1.47 14.75
C GLU A 125 8.99 2.24 14.04
N LYS A 126 10.26 1.77 14.15
CA LYS A 126 11.44 2.46 13.59
C LYS A 126 11.38 2.55 12.07
N SER A 127 10.69 1.62 11.42
CA SER A 127 10.50 1.61 9.98
C SER A 127 9.41 2.58 9.50
N MET A 128 8.62 3.19 10.40
CA MET A 128 7.50 4.05 10.01
C MET A 128 7.95 5.21 9.12
N THR A 129 9.10 5.82 9.41
CA THR A 129 9.67 6.89 8.60
C THR A 129 9.96 6.40 7.17
N TYR A 130 10.50 5.20 6.98
CA TYR A 130 10.75 4.64 5.65
C TYR A 130 9.46 4.15 4.96
N PHE A 131 8.50 3.64 5.73
CA PHE A 131 7.17 3.31 5.24
C PHE A 131 6.48 4.54 4.64
N LEU A 132 6.62 5.70 5.29
CA LEU A 132 6.05 6.96 4.80
C LEU A 132 6.57 7.34 3.41
N VAL A 133 7.84 7.09 3.14
CA VAL A 133 8.42 7.32 1.81
C VAL A 133 7.64 6.55 0.76
N TYR A 134 7.52 5.23 0.92
CA TYR A 134 6.80 4.39 -0.03
C TYR A 134 5.32 4.75 -0.07
N TYR A 135 4.72 5.05 1.09
CA TYR A 135 3.31 5.42 1.20
C TYR A 135 2.98 6.68 0.38
N VAL A 136 3.79 7.74 0.48
CA VAL A 136 3.60 8.98 -0.28
C VAL A 136 3.68 8.71 -1.78
N VAL A 137 4.72 7.99 -2.21
CA VAL A 137 4.90 7.63 -3.63
C VAL A 137 3.73 6.81 -4.14
N ASN A 138 3.35 5.75 -3.43
CA ASN A 138 2.23 4.88 -3.79
C ASN A 138 0.90 5.63 -3.84
N THR A 139 0.68 6.58 -2.93
CA THR A 139 -0.52 7.40 -2.88
C THR A 139 -0.61 8.32 -4.09
N VAL A 140 0.47 9.04 -4.41
CA VAL A 140 0.53 9.90 -5.60
C VAL A 140 0.35 9.05 -6.85
N SER A 141 1.05 7.92 -6.94
CA SER A 141 0.93 6.95 -8.03
C SER A 141 -0.53 6.50 -8.23
N THR A 142 -1.19 6.07 -7.16
CA THR A 142 -2.57 5.60 -7.19
C THR A 142 -3.55 6.68 -7.63
N TRP A 143 -3.53 7.84 -7.00
CA TRP A 143 -4.59 8.84 -7.20
C TRP A 143 -4.34 9.80 -8.35
N ALA A 144 -3.08 10.11 -8.66
CA ALA A 144 -2.74 10.98 -9.78
C ALA A 144 -2.74 10.21 -11.11
N PHE A 145 -2.26 8.96 -11.13
CA PHE A 145 -2.13 8.17 -12.36
C PHE A 145 -3.03 6.94 -12.37
N GLY A 146 -3.01 6.13 -11.31
CA GLY A 146 -3.74 4.86 -11.24
C GLY A 146 -5.24 4.98 -11.49
N VAL A 147 -5.92 5.84 -10.77
CA VAL A 147 -7.37 6.10 -10.93
C VAL A 147 -7.67 6.64 -12.31
N PHE A 148 -6.86 7.59 -12.81
CA PHE A 148 -7.01 8.11 -14.16
C PHE A 148 -6.97 7.01 -15.22
N LEU A 149 -6.04 6.04 -15.10
CA LEU A 149 -5.93 4.91 -16.02
C LEU A 149 -7.12 3.96 -15.95
N ILE A 150 -7.71 3.74 -14.78
CA ILE A 150 -8.93 2.95 -14.63
C ILE A 150 -10.10 3.68 -15.29
N SER A 151 -10.29 4.96 -14.99
CA SER A 151 -11.38 5.76 -15.55
C SER A 151 -11.27 5.97 -17.06
N ASN A 152 -10.06 5.95 -17.62
CA ASN A 152 -9.84 6.08 -19.08
C ASN A 152 -9.94 4.74 -19.82
N ASP A 153 -10.09 3.62 -19.10
CA ASP A 153 -10.32 2.29 -19.67
C ASP A 153 -11.80 1.87 -19.59
N ASP A 154 -12.70 2.83 -19.38
CA ASP A 154 -14.15 2.63 -19.38
C ASP A 154 -14.62 2.12 -20.75
N PRO A 155 -15.14 0.87 -20.85
CA PRO A 155 -15.51 0.26 -22.12
C PRO A 155 -16.81 0.85 -22.71
N THR A 156 -17.57 1.62 -21.93
CA THR A 156 -18.86 2.19 -22.33
C THR A 156 -18.74 3.55 -22.99
N LYS A 157 -17.58 4.20 -22.86
CA LYS A 157 -17.34 5.55 -23.40
C LYS A 157 -16.60 5.49 -24.74
N PRO A 158 -16.99 6.30 -25.74
CA PRO A 158 -16.21 6.45 -26.97
C PRO A 158 -14.81 7.00 -26.64
N LYS A 159 -13.79 6.51 -27.37
CA LYS A 159 -12.37 6.85 -27.15
C LYS A 159 -12.05 8.35 -27.33
N GLU A 160 -12.99 9.15 -27.81
CA GLU A 160 -12.80 10.58 -28.03
C GLU A 160 -13.13 11.38 -26.76
N LYS A 161 -12.06 11.80 -26.09
CA LYS A 161 -11.98 12.92 -25.13
C LYS A 161 -12.78 12.76 -23.84
N THR A 162 -12.45 11.75 -23.04
CA THR A 162 -12.70 11.81 -21.59
C THR A 162 -11.68 12.76 -20.95
N HIS A 163 -11.99 14.06 -20.91
CA HIS A 163 -11.24 15.02 -20.08
C HIS A 163 -11.57 14.79 -18.59
N ASN A 164 -11.15 13.65 -18.04
CA ASN A 164 -11.21 13.46 -16.60
C ASN A 164 -10.11 14.34 -15.98
N LYS A 165 -10.54 15.47 -15.42
CA LYS A 165 -9.67 16.30 -14.58
C LYS A 165 -9.18 15.44 -13.43
N ILE A 166 -7.87 15.48 -13.17
CA ILE A 166 -7.30 14.88 -11.96
C ILE A 166 -8.02 15.51 -10.76
N ASP A 167 -8.63 14.66 -9.94
CA ASP A 167 -9.25 15.12 -8.71
C ASP A 167 -8.15 15.41 -7.68
N TRP A 168 -7.62 16.63 -7.74
CA TRP A 168 -6.55 17.09 -6.84
C TRP A 168 -6.91 16.94 -5.36
N LYS A 169 -8.20 16.93 -4.99
CA LYS A 169 -8.63 16.66 -3.60
C LYS A 169 -8.37 15.20 -3.20
N LYS A 170 -8.43 14.26 -4.13
CA LYS A 170 -8.07 12.84 -3.91
C LYS A 170 -6.56 12.62 -3.98
N VAL A 171 -5.82 13.48 -4.67
CA VAL A 171 -4.34 13.45 -4.72
C VAL A 171 -3.71 13.89 -3.40
N ILE A 172 -4.40 14.71 -2.59
CA ILE A 172 -3.98 15.12 -1.24
C ILE A 172 -4.86 14.46 -0.18
N PRO A 173 -4.72 13.15 0.08
CA PRO A 173 -5.50 12.50 1.12
C PRO A 173 -5.04 12.96 2.52
N MET A 174 -5.93 12.88 3.50
CA MET A 174 -5.66 13.30 4.89
C MET A 174 -4.35 12.78 5.50
N PRO A 175 -3.88 11.55 5.22
CA PRO A 175 -2.58 11.10 5.71
C PRO A 175 -1.39 11.89 5.13
N LEU A 176 -1.48 12.32 3.87
CA LEU A 176 -0.48 13.22 3.27
C LEU A 176 -0.54 14.60 3.95
N VAL A 177 -1.74 15.09 4.28
CA VAL A 177 -1.89 16.32 5.08
C VAL A 177 -1.20 16.17 6.44
N GLY A 178 -1.43 15.06 7.16
CA GLY A 178 -0.75 14.77 8.42
C GLY A 178 0.77 14.77 8.30
N PHE A 179 1.31 14.21 7.21
CA PHE A 179 2.73 14.25 6.88
C PHE A 179 3.24 15.68 6.62
N LEU A 180 2.56 16.44 5.76
CA LEU A 180 2.96 17.81 5.41
C LEU A 180 2.93 18.73 6.64
N VAL A 181 1.89 18.61 7.48
CA VAL A 181 1.80 19.35 8.74
C VAL A 181 2.97 18.97 9.64
N ALA A 182 3.29 17.68 9.79
CA ALA A 182 4.44 17.26 10.58
C ALA A 182 5.78 17.81 10.05
N LEU A 183 5.96 17.87 8.73
CA LEU A 183 7.14 18.50 8.12
C LEU A 183 7.24 19.98 8.45
N VAL A 184 6.13 20.73 8.41
CA VAL A 184 6.11 22.15 8.80
C VAL A 184 6.57 22.31 10.25
N PHE A 185 6.01 21.52 11.19
CA PHE A 185 6.42 21.55 12.59
C PHE A 185 7.91 21.19 12.77
N LEU A 186 8.41 20.17 12.06
CA LEU A 186 9.82 19.79 12.06
C LEU A 186 10.73 20.94 11.57
N LEU A 187 10.35 21.60 10.47
CA LEU A 187 11.08 22.74 9.90
C LEU A 187 11.01 24.00 10.78
N LEU A 188 9.98 24.13 11.61
CA LEU A 188 9.87 25.20 12.63
C LEU A 188 10.56 24.86 13.95
N ASN A 189 11.05 23.62 14.12
CA ASN A 189 11.66 23.11 15.37
C ASN A 189 10.66 22.99 16.52
N VAL A 190 9.37 22.98 16.20
CA VAL A 190 8.30 22.87 17.18
C VAL A 190 7.85 21.42 17.19
N ASN A 191 7.94 20.77 18.35
CA ASN A 191 7.47 19.40 18.50
C ASN A 191 6.35 19.33 19.56
N PRO A 192 5.08 19.51 19.16
CA PRO A 192 3.95 19.45 20.09
C PRO A 192 3.77 18.06 20.72
N THR A 193 4.32 16.99 20.14
CA THR A 193 4.22 15.63 20.72
C THR A 193 5.07 15.47 21.97
N LYS A 194 5.98 16.41 22.26
CA LYS A 194 6.71 16.46 23.54
C LYS A 194 5.81 16.85 24.72
N ILE A 195 4.68 17.51 24.46
CA ILE A 195 3.68 17.78 25.48
C ILE A 195 2.95 16.47 25.76
N SER A 196 3.06 15.97 26.99
CA SER A 196 2.70 14.59 27.34
C SER A 196 1.27 14.19 26.95
N PHE A 197 0.28 15.05 27.21
CA PHE A 197 -1.11 14.75 26.87
C PHE A 197 -1.33 14.74 25.36
N ILE A 198 -0.74 15.67 24.60
CA ILE A 198 -0.86 15.73 23.13
C ILE A 198 -0.22 14.50 22.50
N GLY A 199 1.03 14.20 22.88
CA GLY A 199 1.76 13.05 22.39
C GLY A 199 1.03 11.75 22.69
N SER A 200 0.54 11.58 23.91
CA SER A 200 -0.18 10.36 24.33
C SER A 200 -1.51 10.22 23.60
N THR A 201 -2.33 11.28 23.50
CA THR A 201 -3.62 11.24 22.78
C THR A 201 -3.42 10.85 21.32
N LEU A 202 -2.49 11.49 20.63
CA LEU A 202 -2.21 11.19 19.22
C LEU A 202 -1.65 9.78 19.04
N THR A 203 -0.84 9.30 19.99
CA THR A 203 -0.30 7.92 19.98
C THR A 203 -1.41 6.89 20.18
N TYR A 204 -2.32 7.07 21.15
CA TYR A 204 -3.46 6.17 21.34
C TYR A 204 -4.33 6.10 20.10
N VAL A 205 -4.69 7.26 19.53
CA VAL A 205 -5.48 7.33 18.30
C VAL A 205 -4.72 6.70 17.12
N GLY A 206 -3.42 6.98 16.99
CA GLY A 206 -2.58 6.42 15.93
C GLY A 206 -2.39 4.91 16.02
N ASN A 207 -2.34 4.35 17.23
CA ASN A 207 -2.17 2.91 17.45
C ASN A 207 -3.41 2.09 17.04
N LEU A 208 -4.57 2.73 16.85
CA LEU A 208 -5.77 2.08 16.31
C LEU A 208 -5.63 1.69 14.83
N VAL A 209 -4.72 2.34 14.09
CA VAL A 209 -4.57 2.12 12.65
C VAL A 209 -4.32 0.65 12.33
N THR A 210 -3.35 0.04 12.99
CA THR A 210 -2.93 -1.34 12.72
C THR A 210 -4.05 -2.36 12.96
N PRO A 211 -4.61 -2.50 14.18
CA PRO A 211 -5.64 -3.50 14.46
C PRO A 211 -6.91 -3.27 13.65
N LEU A 212 -7.37 -2.02 13.51
CA LEU A 212 -8.58 -1.73 12.74
C LEU A 212 -8.40 -1.98 11.24
N SER A 213 -7.20 -1.73 10.70
CA SER A 213 -6.90 -2.04 9.30
C SER A 213 -6.99 -3.54 9.01
N LEU A 214 -6.46 -4.37 9.90
CA LEU A 214 -6.50 -5.83 9.75
C LEU A 214 -7.92 -6.38 9.88
N ILE A 215 -8.70 -5.86 10.83
CA ILE A 215 -10.14 -6.18 10.95
C ILE A 215 -10.87 -5.78 9.66
N TYR A 216 -10.63 -4.57 9.14
CA TYR A 216 -11.20 -4.10 7.88
C TYR A 216 -10.91 -5.05 6.71
N ILE A 217 -9.67 -5.51 6.57
CA ILE A 217 -9.32 -6.48 5.52
C ILE A 217 -10.04 -7.81 5.72
N GLY A 218 -10.18 -8.27 6.97
CA GLY A 218 -10.99 -9.45 7.29
C GLY A 218 -12.45 -9.32 6.81
N ILE A 219 -13.07 -8.16 7.04
CA ILE A 219 -14.42 -7.85 6.58
C ILE A 219 -14.48 -7.84 5.04
N VAL A 220 -13.52 -7.17 4.38
CA VAL A 220 -13.46 -7.12 2.91
C VAL A 220 -13.32 -8.51 2.30
N LEU A 221 -12.53 -9.41 2.89
CA LEU A 221 -12.41 -10.79 2.44
C LEU A 221 -13.71 -11.59 2.65
N ALA A 222 -14.42 -11.34 3.74
CA ALA A 222 -15.71 -11.97 4.03
C ALA A 222 -16.80 -11.56 3.03
N ASP A 223 -16.79 -10.28 2.62
CA ASP A 223 -17.73 -9.71 1.67
C ASP A 223 -17.40 -10.09 0.22
N ALA A 224 -16.13 -9.98 -0.18
CA ALA A 224 -15.68 -10.37 -1.52
C ALA A 224 -15.84 -11.88 -1.77
N GLY A 225 -15.73 -12.67 -0.71
CA GLY A 225 -15.87 -14.12 -0.72
C GLY A 225 -14.70 -14.83 -1.40
N LEU A 226 -14.16 -15.86 -0.73
CA LEU A 226 -13.06 -16.67 -1.28
C LEU A 226 -13.42 -17.39 -2.59
N LYS A 227 -14.72 -17.52 -2.90
CA LYS A 227 -15.21 -18.06 -4.17
C LYS A 227 -14.90 -17.16 -5.38
N SER A 228 -14.55 -15.89 -5.15
CA SER A 228 -14.11 -14.98 -6.21
C SER A 228 -12.73 -15.31 -6.76
N ILE A 229 -11.94 -16.14 -6.06
CA ILE A 229 -10.59 -16.54 -6.46
C ILE A 229 -10.64 -17.39 -7.74
N ARG A 230 -9.97 -16.91 -8.78
CA ARG A 230 -9.81 -17.58 -10.07
C ARG A 230 -8.43 -17.29 -10.64
N PHE A 231 -7.82 -18.29 -11.28
CA PHE A 231 -6.49 -18.17 -11.87
C PHE A 231 -6.56 -18.15 -13.39
N ASP A 232 -7.18 -17.12 -13.96
CA ASP A 232 -7.07 -16.85 -15.39
C ASP A 232 -5.72 -16.20 -15.74
N ARG A 233 -5.38 -16.21 -17.03
CA ARG A 233 -4.10 -15.70 -17.55
C ARG A 233 -3.79 -14.29 -17.05
N ASP A 234 -4.75 -13.38 -17.08
CA ASP A 234 -4.51 -11.98 -16.70
C ASP A 234 -4.28 -11.88 -15.19
N THR A 235 -5.04 -12.64 -14.39
CA THR A 235 -4.87 -12.72 -12.93
C THR A 235 -3.49 -13.23 -12.56
N ILE A 236 -3.03 -14.34 -13.16
CA ILE A 236 -1.70 -14.91 -12.88
C ILE A 236 -0.61 -13.89 -13.19
N VAL A 237 -0.71 -13.20 -14.33
CA VAL A 237 0.31 -12.24 -14.77
C VAL A 237 0.29 -10.99 -13.89
N ALA A 238 -0.89 -10.53 -13.46
CA ALA A 238 -0.99 -9.43 -12.50
C ALA A 238 -0.39 -9.81 -11.14
N LEU A 239 -0.61 -11.04 -10.65
CA LEU A 239 -0.04 -11.55 -9.41
C LEU A 239 1.48 -11.67 -9.49
N VAL A 240 2.02 -12.23 -10.58
CA VAL A 240 3.47 -12.29 -10.84
C VAL A 240 4.05 -10.88 -10.95
N GLY A 241 3.36 -9.99 -11.68
CA GLY A 241 3.73 -8.59 -11.77
C GLY A 241 3.82 -7.94 -10.38
N ARG A 242 2.86 -8.23 -9.50
CA ARG A 242 2.81 -7.63 -8.17
C ARG A 242 3.83 -8.21 -7.20
N PHE A 243 3.96 -9.53 -7.13
CA PHE A 243 4.75 -10.20 -6.10
C PHE A 243 6.17 -10.55 -6.52
N VAL A 244 6.47 -10.51 -7.82
CA VAL A 244 7.82 -10.78 -8.34
C VAL A 244 8.37 -9.53 -9.00
N LEU A 245 7.67 -9.00 -10.00
CA LEU A 245 8.21 -7.91 -10.82
C LEU A 245 8.40 -6.62 -10.04
N SER A 246 7.38 -6.16 -9.29
CA SER A 246 7.48 -4.92 -8.51
C SER A 246 8.61 -4.96 -7.45
N PRO A 247 8.77 -6.05 -6.67
CA PRO A 247 9.92 -6.20 -5.77
C PRO A 247 11.26 -6.29 -6.48
N VAL A 248 11.35 -7.02 -7.59
CA VAL A 248 12.60 -7.10 -8.38
C VAL A 248 12.98 -5.73 -8.91
N VAL A 249 12.04 -4.95 -9.45
CA VAL A 249 12.30 -3.58 -9.90
C VAL A 249 12.80 -2.71 -8.75
N MET A 250 12.19 -2.80 -7.56
CA MET A 250 12.66 -2.07 -6.39
C MET A 250 14.09 -2.47 -6.01
N VAL A 251 14.38 -3.77 -5.94
CA VAL A 251 15.72 -4.29 -5.64
C VAL A 251 16.75 -3.77 -6.66
N LEU A 252 16.44 -3.84 -7.96
CA LEU A 252 17.36 -3.38 -9.01
C LEU A 252 17.64 -1.87 -8.91
N VAL A 253 16.64 -1.06 -8.60
CA VAL A 253 16.82 0.39 -8.37
C VAL A 253 17.73 0.63 -7.17
N LEU A 254 17.51 -0.08 -6.06
CA LEU A 254 18.33 0.06 -4.85
C LEU A 254 19.77 -0.42 -5.07
N MET A 255 19.97 -1.52 -5.81
CA MET A 255 21.30 -2.01 -6.18
C MET A 255 22.04 -1.02 -7.08
N ALA A 256 21.35 -0.44 -8.08
CA ALA A 256 21.95 0.57 -8.95
C ALA A 256 22.41 1.80 -8.16
N VAL A 257 21.59 2.27 -7.22
CA VAL A 257 21.92 3.38 -6.31
C VAL A 257 23.10 3.04 -5.40
N GLY A 258 23.14 1.83 -4.84
CA GLY A 258 24.27 1.34 -4.04
C GLY A 258 25.58 1.32 -4.82
N ASN A 259 25.54 0.86 -6.08
CA ASN A 259 26.71 0.85 -6.97
C ASN A 259 27.20 2.26 -7.37
N MET A 260 26.34 3.28 -7.26
CA MET A 260 26.72 4.69 -7.43
C MET A 260 27.36 5.30 -6.18
N GLY A 261 27.61 4.49 -5.14
CA GLY A 261 28.28 4.92 -3.90
C GLY A 261 27.33 5.49 -2.84
N VAL A 262 26.01 5.41 -3.04
CA VAL A 262 25.04 5.89 -2.06
C VAL A 262 24.73 4.79 -1.05
N SER A 263 25.18 4.98 0.20
CA SER A 263 24.85 4.09 1.30
C SER A 263 23.44 4.35 1.83
N MET A 264 22.68 3.28 2.06
CA MET A 264 21.31 3.33 2.56
C MET A 264 21.17 2.44 3.80
N PRO A 265 20.44 2.88 4.84
CA PRO A 265 20.17 2.03 5.99
C PRO A 265 19.43 0.76 5.56
N THR A 266 19.88 -0.40 6.06
CA THR A 266 19.26 -1.71 5.77
C THR A 266 17.76 -1.71 6.08
N LEU A 267 17.35 -1.06 7.18
CA LEU A 267 15.93 -0.96 7.53
C LEU A 267 15.12 -0.23 6.45
N ALA A 268 15.71 0.78 5.81
CA ALA A 268 15.06 1.54 4.75
C ALA A 268 14.89 0.68 3.48
N SER A 269 15.93 -0.05 3.07
CA SER A 269 15.86 -0.88 1.85
C SER A 269 14.88 -2.03 2.03
N GLN A 270 14.96 -2.73 3.17
CA GLN A 270 14.01 -3.77 3.55
C GLN A 270 12.56 -3.25 3.58
N THR A 271 12.34 -2.05 4.14
CA THR A 271 10.99 -1.44 4.16
C THR A 271 10.47 -1.20 2.74
N LEU A 272 11.26 -0.58 1.86
CA LEU A 272 10.81 -0.29 0.48
C LEU A 272 10.53 -1.57 -0.32
N ILE A 273 11.39 -2.59 -0.20
CA ILE A 273 11.22 -3.87 -0.90
C ILE A 273 9.95 -4.58 -0.39
N VAL A 274 9.76 -4.70 0.92
CA VAL A 274 8.56 -5.33 1.49
C VAL A 274 7.30 -4.58 1.07
N GLN A 275 7.29 -3.25 1.12
CA GLN A 275 6.12 -2.47 0.69
C GLN A 275 5.79 -2.68 -0.80
N SER A 276 6.81 -2.84 -1.66
CA SER A 276 6.62 -3.15 -3.08
C SER A 276 6.02 -4.53 -3.35
N ALA A 277 6.05 -5.43 -2.36
CA ALA A 277 5.47 -6.77 -2.41
C ALA A 277 4.15 -6.93 -1.64
N THR A 278 3.59 -5.85 -1.10
CA THR A 278 2.28 -5.91 -0.41
C THR A 278 1.15 -6.22 -1.39
N PRO A 279 -0.04 -6.66 -0.97
CA PRO A 279 -1.13 -7.01 -1.88
C PRO A 279 -1.64 -5.83 -2.70
N MET A 280 -2.48 -6.14 -3.66
CA MET A 280 -3.11 -5.16 -4.54
C MET A 280 -4.09 -4.26 -3.77
N LEU A 281 -4.30 -3.05 -4.27
CA LEU A 281 -5.19 -2.03 -3.68
C LEU A 281 -6.60 -2.57 -3.38
N ALA A 282 -7.00 -2.52 -2.11
CA ALA A 282 -8.34 -2.97 -1.68
C ALA A 282 -9.49 -2.18 -2.30
N VAL A 283 -9.25 -0.94 -2.75
CA VAL A 283 -10.27 -0.08 -3.37
C VAL A 283 -10.47 -0.34 -4.87
N LEU A 284 -9.70 -1.25 -5.49
CA LEU A 284 -9.80 -1.53 -6.94
C LEU A 284 -11.20 -1.94 -7.40
N PRO A 285 -11.96 -2.81 -6.70
CA PRO A 285 -13.30 -3.20 -7.15
C PRO A 285 -14.27 -2.01 -7.22
N ILE A 286 -14.16 -1.07 -6.29
CA ILE A 286 -14.97 0.16 -6.26
C ILE A 286 -14.63 1.03 -7.47
N LEU A 287 -13.33 1.26 -7.71
CA LEU A 287 -12.87 2.06 -8.86
C LEU A 287 -13.22 1.42 -10.20
N ALA A 288 -13.16 0.09 -10.29
CA ALA A 288 -13.58 -0.66 -11.46
C ALA A 288 -15.08 -0.45 -11.72
N ASN A 289 -15.91 -0.51 -10.67
CA ASN A 289 -17.35 -0.31 -10.79
C ASN A 289 -17.69 1.13 -11.23
N GLU A 290 -17.06 2.14 -10.64
CA GLU A 290 -17.22 3.55 -11.04
C GLU A 290 -16.82 3.82 -12.50
N ALA A 291 -15.88 3.03 -13.04
CA ALA A 291 -15.41 3.12 -14.42
C ALA A 291 -16.10 2.12 -15.37
N HIS A 292 -17.16 1.44 -14.94
CA HIS A 292 -17.83 0.37 -15.70
C HIS A 292 -16.87 -0.72 -16.23
N GLY A 293 -15.77 -0.93 -15.52
CA GLY A 293 -14.75 -1.92 -15.81
C GLY A 293 -15.09 -3.30 -15.25
N ASP A 294 -14.11 -4.19 -15.30
CA ASP A 294 -14.24 -5.59 -14.87
C ASP A 294 -14.15 -5.74 -13.34
N VAL A 295 -15.29 -5.55 -12.66
CA VAL A 295 -15.41 -5.63 -11.20
C VAL A 295 -15.08 -7.04 -10.68
N GLU A 296 -15.49 -8.08 -11.41
CA GLU A 296 -15.21 -9.47 -11.02
C GLU A 296 -13.70 -9.74 -11.01
N TYR A 297 -12.99 -9.27 -12.03
CA TYR A 297 -11.53 -9.32 -12.06
C TYR A 297 -10.88 -8.54 -10.93
N ALA A 298 -11.29 -7.28 -10.72
CA ALA A 298 -10.73 -6.46 -9.64
C ALA A 298 -10.93 -7.12 -8.26
N THR A 299 -12.09 -7.72 -8.04
CA THR A 299 -12.40 -8.45 -6.80
C THR A 299 -11.53 -9.70 -6.67
N ASN A 300 -11.41 -10.47 -7.75
CA ASN A 300 -10.59 -11.68 -7.79
C ASN A 300 -9.11 -11.39 -7.45
N ILE A 301 -8.49 -10.43 -8.14
CA ILE A 301 -7.05 -10.15 -7.94
C ILE A 301 -6.75 -9.57 -6.55
N VAL A 302 -7.66 -8.76 -5.99
CA VAL A 302 -7.52 -8.23 -4.63
C VAL A 302 -7.64 -9.34 -3.60
N THR A 303 -8.68 -10.17 -3.69
CA THR A 303 -8.88 -11.31 -2.78
C THR A 303 -7.71 -12.29 -2.87
N THR A 304 -7.34 -12.67 -4.10
CA THR A 304 -6.27 -13.65 -4.34
C THR A 304 -4.92 -13.14 -3.87
N SER A 305 -4.56 -11.88 -4.16
CA SER A 305 -3.30 -11.30 -3.68
C SER A 305 -3.27 -11.19 -2.16
N THR A 306 -4.39 -10.84 -1.52
CA THR A 306 -4.48 -10.75 -0.06
C THR A 306 -4.24 -12.11 0.61
N VAL A 307 -4.79 -13.19 0.06
CA VAL A 307 -4.57 -14.55 0.56
C VAL A 307 -3.14 -15.02 0.30
N LEU A 308 -2.64 -14.85 -0.94
CA LEU A 308 -1.29 -15.30 -1.31
C LEU A 308 -0.18 -14.60 -0.53
N PHE A 309 -0.40 -13.36 -0.09
CA PHE A 309 0.57 -12.59 0.67
C PHE A 309 1.02 -13.22 1.97
N ILE A 310 0.16 -14.07 2.58
CA ILE A 310 0.51 -14.86 3.77
C ILE A 310 1.75 -15.74 3.50
N VAL A 311 1.89 -16.24 2.27
CA VAL A 311 3.03 -17.08 1.85
C VAL A 311 4.14 -16.23 1.23
N VAL A 312 3.80 -15.20 0.46
CA VAL A 312 4.80 -14.37 -0.24
C VAL A 312 5.72 -13.64 0.75
N VAL A 313 5.18 -13.14 1.87
CA VAL A 313 5.98 -12.34 2.82
C VAL A 313 7.09 -13.14 3.50
N PRO A 314 6.85 -14.32 4.11
CA PRO A 314 7.93 -15.11 4.69
C PRO A 314 9.02 -15.48 3.68
N VAL A 315 8.62 -15.80 2.43
CA VAL A 315 9.57 -16.10 1.35
C VAL A 315 10.40 -14.87 1.01
N LEU A 316 9.76 -13.74 0.77
CA LEU A 316 10.44 -12.48 0.46
C LEU A 316 11.39 -12.07 1.59
N MET A 317 10.97 -12.16 2.85
CA MET A 317 11.80 -11.82 4.01
C MET A 317 13.06 -12.69 4.10
N THR A 318 12.97 -13.95 3.65
CA THR A 318 14.13 -14.84 3.57
C THR A 318 15.06 -14.42 2.43
N LEU A 319 14.51 -14.06 1.26
CA LEU A 319 15.30 -13.64 0.10
C LEU A 319 16.03 -12.32 0.33
N ILE A 320 15.37 -11.35 0.98
CA ILE A 320 15.95 -10.03 1.28
C ILE A 320 17.19 -10.12 2.18
N GLN A 321 17.39 -11.22 2.92
CA GLN A 321 18.61 -11.39 3.72
C GLN A 321 19.90 -11.53 2.90
N TYR A 322 19.77 -11.90 1.62
CA TYR A 322 20.89 -12.15 0.71
C TYR A 322 21.15 -11.00 -0.26
N ILE A 323 20.41 -9.89 -0.12
CA ILE A 323 20.48 -8.68 -0.95
C ILE A 323 21.06 -7.56 -0.09
#